data_AF-A0A7H4GP69-F1
#
_entry.id   AF-A0A7H4GP69-F1
#
_cell.length_a   1.000
_cell.length_b   1.000
_cell.length_c   1.000
_cell.angle_alpha   90.00
_cell.angle_beta   90.00
_cell.angle_gamma   90.00
#
_symmetry.space_group_name_H-M   'P 1'
#
loop_
_entity.id
_entity.type
_entity.pdbx_description
1 polymer ?
#
loop_
_entity_poly.entity_id
_entity_poly.type
_entity_poly.pdbx_seq_one_letter_code
_entity_poly.pdbx_strand_id
1 'polypeptide(L)'
;MMHKLTFSTLLFLMLAACASQPTTHAADLSGTVDQSYDEVWERLVVHLSGTDFRIKSIARDSGVIFAERARFEDSLADCGSRGLASSSGRNVAFNVFVSESGGTTRVEVKADFTESRHLDKSRWTTECSSTGELERSIIQAIKA
;
A
#
# COMPACT_ATOMS: atom_id res chain seq x y z
N MET A 1 29.70 -53.53 -17.48
CA MET A 1 29.52 -53.18 -16.05
C MET A 1 28.84 -51.81 -16.01
N MET A 2 27.73 -51.73 -15.29
CA MET A 2 26.61 -50.81 -15.51
C MET A 2 26.90 -49.30 -15.39
N HIS A 3 26.40 -48.56 -16.39
CA HIS A 3 26.07 -47.13 -16.32
C HIS A 3 24.90 -46.92 -15.34
N LYS A 4 25.18 -46.59 -14.08
CA LYS A 4 24.14 -46.24 -13.09
C LYS A 4 24.66 -45.19 -12.10
N LEU A 5 24.97 -43.99 -12.56
CA LEU A 5 25.39 -42.90 -11.64
C LEU A 5 25.08 -41.49 -12.15
N THR A 6 24.07 -41.33 -13.01
CA THR A 6 23.72 -40.04 -13.62
C THR A 6 22.21 -39.81 -13.67
N PHE A 7 21.46 -40.15 -12.61
CA PHE A 7 20.01 -39.87 -12.58
C PHE A 7 19.45 -39.40 -11.24
N SER A 8 20.30 -39.08 -10.25
CA SER A 8 19.81 -38.74 -8.90
C SER A 8 19.87 -37.27 -8.52
N THR A 9 20.46 -36.40 -9.34
CA THR A 9 20.70 -34.99 -8.96
C THR A 9 19.72 -33.99 -9.59
N LEU A 10 18.87 -34.42 -10.52
CA LEU A 10 17.95 -33.51 -11.23
C LEU A 10 16.58 -33.33 -10.56
N LEU A 11 16.22 -34.18 -9.59
CA LEU A 11 14.89 -34.17 -8.97
C LEU A 11 14.76 -33.17 -7.80
N PHE A 12 15.86 -32.61 -7.30
CA PHE A 12 15.84 -31.71 -6.15
C PHE A 12 15.56 -30.23 -6.49
N LEU A 13 15.48 -29.84 -7.77
CA LEU A 13 15.23 -28.44 -8.15
C LEU A 13 13.73 -28.06 -8.27
N MET A 14 12.81 -29.03 -8.17
CA MET A 14 11.37 -28.78 -8.41
C MET A 14 10.56 -28.44 -7.15
N LEU A 15 11.22 -28.29 -5.99
CA LEU A 15 10.58 -27.89 -4.72
C LEU A 15 10.81 -26.42 -4.37
N ALA A 16 11.20 -25.58 -5.35
CA ALA A 16 11.20 -24.14 -5.16
C ALA A 16 9.74 -23.67 -4.99
N ALA A 17 9.29 -23.55 -3.74
CA ALA A 17 8.02 -22.94 -3.38
C ALA A 17 7.94 -21.56 -4.07
N CYS A 18 6.99 -21.40 -4.99
CA CYS A 18 6.80 -20.16 -5.74
C CYS A 18 6.21 -19.07 -4.83
N ALA A 19 7.06 -18.48 -3.99
CA ALA A 19 6.82 -17.13 -3.48
C ALA A 19 7.11 -16.15 -4.62
N SER A 20 6.13 -15.35 -5.01
CA SER A 20 6.30 -14.27 -6.00
C SER A 20 6.46 -12.94 -5.28
N GLN A 21 7.31 -12.08 -5.82
CA GLN A 21 7.43 -10.70 -5.36
C GLN A 21 6.18 -9.89 -5.77
N PRO A 22 5.77 -8.86 -4.99
CA PRO A 22 4.77 -7.90 -5.42
C PRO A 22 5.07 -7.32 -6.81
N THR A 23 4.03 -7.13 -7.61
CA THR A 23 4.14 -6.41 -8.87
C THR A 23 4.24 -4.92 -8.60
N THR A 24 5.23 -4.22 -9.15
CA THR A 24 5.32 -2.76 -9.02
C THR A 24 4.23 -2.09 -9.84
N HIS A 25 3.33 -1.36 -9.20
CA HIS A 25 2.43 -0.45 -9.89
C HIS A 25 3.01 0.97 -9.85
N ALA A 26 3.35 1.52 -11.02
CA ALA A 26 3.69 2.93 -11.14
C ALA A 26 2.38 3.73 -11.10
N ALA A 27 1.92 4.06 -9.92
CA ALA A 27 0.81 4.98 -9.76
C ALA A 27 1.40 6.39 -9.63
N ASP A 28 1.03 7.31 -10.53
CA ASP A 28 1.23 8.74 -10.28
C ASP A 28 0.14 9.16 -9.29
N LEU A 29 0.54 9.29 -8.02
CA LEU A 29 -0.36 9.43 -6.87
C LEU A 29 -0.58 10.88 -6.47
N SER A 30 -0.50 11.76 -7.48
CA SER A 30 -0.66 13.19 -7.29
C SER A 30 -1.78 13.76 -8.16
N GLY A 31 -2.53 14.70 -7.59
CA GLY A 31 -3.61 15.39 -8.27
C GLY A 31 -3.52 16.88 -8.01
N THR A 32 -3.69 17.67 -9.07
CA THR A 32 -3.98 19.10 -8.93
C THR A 32 -5.48 19.30 -8.97
N VAL A 33 -5.97 20.21 -8.13
CA VAL A 33 -7.39 20.56 -8.00
C VAL A 33 -7.53 22.09 -8.05
N ASP A 34 -8.61 22.55 -8.68
CA ASP A 34 -8.91 23.98 -8.89
C ASP A 34 -9.75 24.53 -7.72
N GLN A 35 -9.24 24.30 -6.50
CA GLN A 35 -9.81 24.77 -5.25
C GLN A 35 -8.69 25.33 -4.37
N SER A 36 -9.07 26.21 -3.44
CA SER A 36 -8.13 26.77 -2.46
C SER A 36 -7.63 25.69 -1.51
N TYR A 37 -6.46 25.93 -0.91
CA TYR A 37 -5.93 25.05 0.13
C TYR A 37 -6.93 24.76 1.25
N ASP A 38 -7.61 25.81 1.72
CA ASP A 38 -8.55 25.72 2.84
C ASP A 38 -9.72 24.80 2.53
N GLU A 39 -10.29 24.91 1.34
CA GLU A 39 -11.39 24.06 0.90
C GLU A 39 -10.96 22.60 0.74
N VAL A 40 -9.80 22.37 0.12
CA VAL A 40 -9.23 21.01 -0.03
C VAL A 40 -8.94 20.39 1.33
N TRP A 41 -8.36 21.18 2.23
CA TRP A 41 -8.00 20.75 3.58
C TRP A 41 -9.22 20.33 4.38
N GLU A 42 -10.29 21.14 4.37
CA GLU A 42 -11.53 20.83 5.08
C GLU A 42 -12.16 19.55 4.54
N ARG A 43 -12.30 19.42 3.21
CA ARG A 43 -12.85 18.23 2.57
C ARG A 43 -12.05 16.97 2.90
N LEU A 44 -10.72 17.08 2.90
CA LEU A 44 -9.83 15.98 3.24
C LEU A 44 -10.03 15.53 4.69
N VAL A 45 -10.07 16.47 5.64
CA VAL A 45 -10.29 16.14 7.06
C VAL A 45 -11.65 15.50 7.27
N VAL A 46 -12.71 16.03 6.65
CA VAL A 46 -14.06 15.46 6.72
C VAL A 46 -14.08 14.04 6.14
N HIS A 47 -13.49 13.84 4.97
CA HIS A 47 -13.43 12.52 4.33
C HIS A 47 -12.69 11.51 5.20
N LEU A 48 -11.48 11.84 5.67
CA LEU A 48 -10.68 10.92 6.49
C LEU A 48 -11.32 10.64 7.86
N SER A 49 -12.07 11.58 8.41
CA SER A 49 -12.81 11.38 9.68
C SER A 49 -14.07 10.53 9.50
N GLY A 50 -14.59 10.43 8.28
CA GLY A 50 -15.79 9.66 7.93
C GLY A 50 -15.53 8.20 7.53
N THR A 51 -14.26 7.79 7.44
CA THR A 51 -13.87 6.41 7.09
C THR A 51 -13.32 5.66 8.30
N ASP A 52 -12.84 4.43 8.10
CA ASP A 52 -12.15 3.63 9.12
C ASP A 52 -10.65 3.96 9.25
N PHE A 53 -10.20 5.10 8.68
CA PHE A 53 -8.85 5.60 8.88
C PHE A 53 -8.68 6.14 10.30
N ARG A 54 -7.59 5.75 10.95
CA ARG A 54 -7.13 6.35 12.20
C ARG A 54 -6.15 7.47 11.89
N ILE A 55 -6.60 8.72 12.05
CA ILE A 55 -5.72 9.89 11.96
C ILE A 55 -4.72 9.85 13.13
N LYS A 56 -3.43 9.94 12.81
CA LYS A 56 -2.31 9.89 13.76
C LYS A 56 -1.80 11.27 14.11
N SER A 57 -1.71 12.13 13.11
CA SER A 57 -1.25 13.50 13.26
C SER A 57 -1.77 14.34 12.10
N ILE A 58 -1.98 15.62 12.38
CA ILE A 58 -2.40 16.62 11.41
C ILE A 58 -1.58 17.89 11.66
N ALA A 59 -0.90 18.39 10.63
CA ALA A 59 -0.13 19.62 10.68
C ALA A 59 -0.52 20.51 9.51
N ARG A 60 -1.51 21.38 9.76
CA ARG A 60 -2.09 22.27 8.74
C ARG A 60 -1.08 23.27 8.20
N ASP A 61 -0.18 23.78 9.02
CA ASP A 61 0.79 24.79 8.57
C ASP A 61 1.82 24.21 7.59
N SER A 62 2.09 22.90 7.68
CA SER A 62 3.01 22.18 6.79
C SER A 62 2.31 21.31 5.76
N GLY A 63 0.98 21.36 5.67
CA GLY A 63 0.21 20.64 4.67
C GLY A 63 0.31 19.12 4.74
N VAL A 64 0.36 18.52 5.94
CA VAL A 64 0.51 17.06 6.06
C VAL A 64 -0.50 16.43 7.02
N ILE A 65 -1.06 15.29 6.61
CA ILE A 65 -1.88 14.41 7.44
C ILE A 65 -1.26 13.02 7.43
N PHE A 66 -1.07 12.44 8.62
CA PHE A 66 -0.62 11.08 8.82
C PHE A 66 -1.82 10.24 9.27
N ALA A 67 -2.09 9.14 8.59
CA ALA A 67 -3.19 8.25 8.91
C ALA A 67 -2.82 6.79 8.67
N GLU A 68 -3.56 5.88 9.28
CA GLU A 68 -3.38 4.45 9.11
C GLU A 68 -4.71 3.70 9.15
N ARG A 69 -4.77 2.52 8.53
CA ARG A 69 -5.89 1.60 8.64
C ARG A 69 -5.39 0.20 8.89
N ALA A 70 -6.05 -0.45 9.84
CA ALA A 70 -5.86 -1.88 10.08
C ALA A 70 -6.76 -2.64 9.11
N ARG A 71 -6.17 -3.64 8.46
CA ARG A 71 -6.75 -4.48 7.40
C ARG A 71 -7.00 -3.68 6.12
N PHE A 72 -6.72 -4.32 4.99
CA PHE A 72 -7.05 -3.80 3.67
C PHE A 72 -7.39 -4.96 2.73
N GLU A 73 -8.22 -4.66 1.75
CA GLU A 73 -8.69 -5.57 0.72
C GLU A 73 -7.59 -5.81 -0.33
N ASP A 74 -7.61 -6.96 -1.01
CA ASP A 74 -6.61 -7.27 -2.06
C ASP A 74 -6.63 -6.29 -3.23
N SER A 75 -7.72 -5.52 -3.41
CA SER A 75 -7.80 -4.50 -4.45
C SER A 75 -6.90 -3.29 -4.17
N LEU A 76 -6.55 -3.02 -2.91
CA LEU A 76 -5.75 -1.85 -2.53
C LEU A 76 -4.23 -2.07 -2.67
N ALA A 77 -3.76 -3.31 -2.54
CA ALA A 77 -2.33 -3.62 -2.69
C ALA A 77 -2.05 -5.10 -3.01
N ASP A 78 -1.06 -5.31 -3.87
CA ASP A 78 -0.48 -6.61 -4.21
C ASP A 78 0.66 -6.96 -3.24
N CYS A 79 0.48 -8.03 -2.45
CA CYS A 79 1.50 -8.53 -1.53
C CYS A 79 2.28 -9.73 -2.11
N GLY A 80 2.06 -10.09 -3.37
CA GLY A 80 2.55 -11.32 -3.98
C GLY A 80 1.94 -12.60 -3.39
N SER A 81 2.37 -13.75 -3.88
CA SER A 81 1.92 -15.05 -3.38
C SER A 81 2.42 -15.31 -1.95
N ARG A 82 1.57 -15.93 -1.14
CA ARG A 82 1.88 -16.32 0.25
C ARG A 82 2.61 -17.67 0.33
N GLY A 83 2.61 -18.47 -0.73
CA GLY A 83 3.15 -19.84 -0.69
C GLY A 83 2.44 -20.67 0.39
N LEU A 84 3.22 -21.28 1.30
CA LEU A 84 2.70 -22.02 2.46
C LEU A 84 2.38 -21.12 3.67
N ALA A 85 2.73 -19.83 3.62
CA ALA A 85 2.55 -18.93 4.74
C ALA A 85 1.09 -18.47 4.87
N SER A 86 0.65 -18.20 6.09
CA SER A 86 -0.66 -17.63 6.39
C SER A 86 -0.54 -16.14 6.75
N SER A 87 -1.53 -15.34 6.33
CA SER A 87 -1.64 -13.93 6.72
C SER A 87 -2.19 -13.82 8.14
N SER A 88 -1.54 -13.00 8.97
CA SER A 88 -1.93 -12.74 10.36
C SER A 88 -2.35 -11.29 10.60
N GLY A 89 -2.09 -10.41 9.64
CA GLY A 89 -2.44 -9.01 9.71
C GLY A 89 -2.02 -8.28 8.45
N ARG A 90 -2.79 -7.26 8.09
CA ARG A 90 -2.53 -6.36 6.97
C ARG A 90 -2.73 -4.96 7.46
N ASN A 91 -1.82 -4.04 7.14
CA ASN A 91 -1.93 -2.65 7.57
C ASN A 91 -1.50 -1.73 6.43
N VAL A 92 -2.13 -0.56 6.36
CA VAL A 92 -1.68 0.54 5.52
C VAL A 92 -1.42 1.75 6.41
N ALA A 93 -0.25 2.35 6.25
CA ALA A 93 0.06 3.68 6.77
C ALA A 93 0.18 4.61 5.57
N PHE A 94 -0.34 5.83 5.67
CA PHE A 94 -0.26 6.76 4.56
C PHE A 94 -0.18 8.21 5.02
N ASN A 95 0.43 9.01 4.15
CA ASN A 95 0.59 10.44 4.32
C ASN A 95 -0.12 11.15 3.18
N VAL A 96 -0.89 12.18 3.50
CA VAL A 96 -1.46 13.09 2.52
C VAL A 96 -0.74 14.43 2.64
N PHE A 97 -0.17 14.88 1.52
CA PHE A 97 0.49 16.18 1.39
C PHE A 97 -0.40 17.10 0.59
N VAL A 98 -0.62 18.32 1.09
CA VAL A 98 -1.40 19.37 0.45
C VAL A 98 -0.51 20.59 0.32
N SER A 99 -0.45 21.18 -0.87
CA SER A 99 0.39 22.35 -1.16
C SER A 99 -0.26 23.23 -2.20
N GLU A 100 -0.08 24.55 -2.09
CA GLU A 100 -0.52 25.47 -3.14
C GLU A 100 0.59 25.71 -4.18
N SER A 101 0.19 25.77 -5.45
CA SER A 101 1.06 26.15 -6.54
C SER A 101 0.27 26.91 -7.60
N GLY A 102 0.61 28.20 -7.79
CA GLY A 102 0.07 29.00 -8.89
C GLY A 102 -1.46 29.15 -8.91
N GLY A 103 -2.11 29.22 -7.73
CA GLY A 103 -3.57 29.34 -7.62
C GLY A 103 -4.33 28.00 -7.68
N THR A 104 -3.61 26.88 -7.79
CA THR A 104 -4.16 25.53 -7.70
C THR A 104 -3.61 24.80 -6.48
N THR A 105 -4.36 23.84 -5.96
CA THR A 105 -3.89 23.01 -4.84
C THR A 105 -3.44 21.66 -5.37
N ARG A 106 -2.20 21.27 -5.05
CA ARG A 106 -1.63 19.95 -5.30
C ARG A 106 -1.82 19.07 -4.07
N VAL A 107 -2.38 17.89 -4.29
CA VAL A 107 -2.51 16.82 -3.29
C VAL A 107 -1.72 15.61 -3.73
N GLU A 108 -0.92 15.05 -2.82
CA GLU A 108 -0.13 13.85 -3.04
C GLU A 108 -0.36 12.87 -1.91
N VAL A 109 -0.65 11.62 -2.24
CA VAL A 109 -0.85 10.55 -1.25
C VAL A 109 0.27 9.53 -1.37
N LYS A 110 0.93 9.22 -0.26
CA LYS A 110 1.94 8.17 -0.17
C LYS A 110 1.46 7.10 0.79
N ALA A 111 1.31 5.87 0.32
CA ALA A 111 0.84 4.76 1.14
C ALA A 111 1.87 3.62 1.20
N ASP A 112 2.10 3.14 2.40
CA ASP A 112 2.97 2.02 2.73
C ASP A 112 2.11 0.85 3.20
N PHE A 113 2.02 -0.18 2.36
CA PHE A 113 1.23 -1.38 2.63
C PHE A 113 2.11 -2.50 3.15
N THR A 114 1.65 -3.17 4.21
CA THR A 114 2.36 -4.29 4.83
C THR A 114 1.45 -5.46 5.15
N GLU A 115 1.97 -6.68 4.99
CA GLU A 115 1.32 -7.92 5.39
C GLU A 115 2.22 -8.70 6.35
N SER A 116 1.72 -8.97 7.56
CA SER A 116 2.37 -9.86 8.52
C SER A 116 2.01 -11.32 8.21
N ARG A 117 3.03 -12.11 7.87
CA ARG A 117 2.91 -13.53 7.52
C ARG A 117 3.52 -14.40 8.61
N HIS A 118 3.04 -15.64 8.69
CA HIS A 118 3.62 -16.65 9.55
C HIS A 118 3.60 -18.03 8.90
N LEU A 119 4.59 -18.83 9.30
CA LEU A 119 4.69 -20.25 9.00
C LEU A 119 5.28 -20.93 10.24
N ASP A 120 4.51 -21.83 10.84
CA ASP A 120 4.79 -22.43 12.15
C ASP A 120 5.11 -21.37 13.22
N LYS A 121 6.36 -21.36 13.71
CA LYS A 121 6.84 -20.41 14.73
C LYS A 121 7.49 -19.16 14.14
N SER A 122 7.68 -19.11 12.82
CA SER A 122 8.28 -17.97 12.14
C SER A 122 7.22 -16.92 11.80
N ARG A 123 7.54 -15.65 12.02
CA ARG A 123 6.73 -14.49 11.64
C ARG A 123 7.61 -13.44 10.99
N TRP A 124 7.13 -12.87 9.90
CA TRP A 124 7.79 -11.77 9.20
C TRP A 124 6.76 -10.83 8.61
N THR A 125 7.21 -9.63 8.22
CA THR A 125 6.39 -8.65 7.50
C THR A 125 6.90 -8.56 6.07
N THR A 126 5.97 -8.53 5.13
CA THR A 126 6.22 -8.32 3.71
C THR A 126 5.62 -6.97 3.31
N GLU A 127 6.40 -6.17 2.59
CA GLU A 127 5.91 -4.97 1.93
C GLU A 127 5.03 -5.35 0.73
N CYS A 128 3.95 -4.61 0.51
CA CYS A 128 3.04 -4.80 -0.60
C CYS A 128 3.11 -3.59 -1.53
N SER A 129 2.89 -3.79 -2.82
CA SER A 129 2.80 -2.69 -3.77
C SER A 129 1.37 -2.14 -3.81
N SER A 130 1.20 -0.83 -3.65
CA SER A 130 -0.09 -0.16 -3.83
C SER A 130 -0.61 -0.37 -5.24
N THR A 131 -1.92 -0.57 -5.42
CA THR A 131 -2.56 -0.55 -6.74
C THR A 131 -2.96 0.86 -7.18
N GLY A 132 -2.78 1.85 -6.31
CA GLY A 132 -3.24 3.22 -6.50
C GLY A 132 -4.74 3.43 -6.26
N GLU A 133 -5.50 2.41 -5.82
CA GLU A 133 -6.94 2.55 -5.55
C GLU A 133 -7.23 3.45 -4.34
N LEU A 134 -6.49 3.27 -3.24
CA LEU A 134 -6.66 4.07 -2.02
C LEU A 134 -6.44 5.55 -2.31
N GLU A 135 -5.33 5.86 -2.96
CA GLU A 135 -4.90 7.21 -3.27
C GLU A 135 -5.84 7.89 -4.26
N ARG A 136 -6.30 7.16 -5.29
CA ARG A 136 -7.33 7.65 -6.20
C ARG A 136 -8.64 7.94 -5.47
N SER A 137 -9.06 7.08 -4.53
CA SER A 137 -10.29 7.30 -3.77
C SER A 137 -10.23 8.58 -2.93
N ILE A 138 -9.08 8.84 -2.29
CA ILE A 138 -8.85 10.06 -1.49
C ILE A 138 -8.86 11.29 -2.41
N ILE A 139 -8.15 11.25 -3.54
CA ILE A 139 -8.10 12.37 -4.49
C ILE A 139 -9.48 12.63 -5.13
N GLN A 140 -10.26 11.58 -5.40
CA GLN A 140 -11.62 11.74 -5.93
C GLN A 140 -12.58 12.35 -4.90
N ALA A 141 -12.47 11.95 -3.63
CA ALA A 141 -13.32 12.47 -2.57
C ALA A 141 -13.20 13.99 -2.35
N ILE A 142 -12.04 14.57 -2.63
CA ILE A 142 -11.82 16.03 -2.51
C ILE A 142 -12.17 16.81 -3.78
N LYS A 143 -12.21 16.14 -4.95
CA LYS A 143 -12.59 16.73 -6.24
C LYS A 143 -14.11 16.83 -6.45
N ALA A 144 -14.88 16.01 -5.76
CA ALA A 144 -16.34 16.00 -5.79
C ALA A 144 -16.93 17.28 -5.18
#